data_AF-A0A3N0XK54-F1
#
_entry.id   AF-A0A3N0XK54-F1
#
_cell.length_a   1.000
_cell.length_b   1.000
_cell.length_c   1.000
_cell.angle_alpha   90.00
_cell.angle_beta   90.00
_cell.angle_gamma   90.00
#
_symmetry.space_group_name_H-M   'P 1'
#
loop_
_entity.id
_entity.type
_entity.pdbx_description
1 polymer ?
#
loop_
_entity_poly.entity_id
_entity_poly.type
_entity_poly.pdbx_seq_one_letter_code
_entity_poly.pdbx_strand_id
1 'polypeptide(L)'
;MEKFLQIAPHSLAIVLSRVSTEEAAAVTEKLQHHHTGYEIFADFKAENMQHFWNKKVTDAISETFFLGWIDEHVLLIQGKEDHLEVLREGWTRRALKPPRGFEIKCIVKQTQQK
;
A
#
# COMPACT_ATOMS: atom_id res chain seq x y z
N MET A 1 -3.41 -22.30 -20.76
CA MET A 1 -2.88 -20.93 -20.62
C MET A 1 -3.68 -20.24 -19.55
N GLU A 2 -3.12 -20.10 -18.36
CA GLU A 2 -3.70 -19.24 -17.33
C GLU A 2 -3.55 -17.79 -17.82
N LYS A 3 -4.67 -17.16 -18.12
CA LYS A 3 -4.71 -15.73 -18.43
C LYS A 3 -4.64 -15.00 -17.10
N PHE A 4 -3.48 -14.46 -16.75
CA PHE A 4 -3.37 -13.56 -15.62
C PHE A 4 -4.18 -12.30 -15.91
N LEU A 5 -5.17 -12.02 -15.06
CA LEU A 5 -5.99 -10.82 -15.19
C LEU A 5 -5.17 -9.63 -14.71
N GLN A 6 -4.66 -8.83 -15.63
CA GLN A 6 -4.08 -7.53 -15.29
C GLN A 6 -5.22 -6.56 -14.97
N ILE A 7 -5.31 -6.17 -13.70
CA ILE A 7 -6.33 -5.21 -13.23
C ILE A 7 -6.02 -3.79 -13.73
N ALA A 8 -4.75 -3.37 -13.69
CA ALA A 8 -4.31 -2.08 -14.20
C ALA A 8 -2.84 -2.11 -14.67
N PRO A 9 -2.47 -1.43 -15.75
CA PRO A 9 -1.08 -1.31 -16.19
C PRO A 9 -0.26 -0.46 -15.22
N HIS A 10 1.01 -0.82 -15.06
CA HIS A 10 1.96 -0.14 -14.17
C HIS A 10 1.35 0.08 -12.78
N SER A 11 0.84 -1.00 -12.20
CA SER A 11 0.21 -0.98 -10.89
C SER A 11 0.89 -1.92 -9.91
N LEU A 12 0.75 -1.58 -8.63
CA LEU A 12 1.28 -2.31 -7.49
C LEU A 12 0.12 -2.61 -6.54
N ALA A 13 -0.07 -3.88 -6.23
CA ALA A 13 -1.02 -4.34 -5.23
C ALA A 13 -0.27 -4.52 -3.90
N ILE A 14 -0.68 -3.75 -2.89
CA ILE A 14 -0.16 -3.85 -1.52
C ILE A 14 -1.21 -4.56 -0.68
N VAL A 15 -0.89 -5.77 -0.22
CA VAL A 15 -1.79 -6.54 0.63
C VAL A 15 -1.56 -6.14 2.08
N LEU A 16 -2.62 -5.68 2.70
CA LEU A 16 -2.68 -5.17 4.06
C LEU A 16 -3.54 -6.07 4.93
N SER A 17 -3.16 -6.22 6.20
CA SER A 17 -4.04 -6.78 7.23
C SER A 17 -4.18 -5.80 8.38
N ARG A 18 -5.36 -5.72 8.99
CA ARG A 18 -5.57 -4.92 10.21
C ARG A 18 -4.78 -5.51 11.37
N VAL A 19 -4.17 -4.64 12.18
CA VAL A 19 -3.57 -5.02 13.46
C VAL A 19 -4.69 -5.11 14.49
N SER A 20 -4.92 -6.30 15.06
CA SER A 20 -5.87 -6.50 16.14
C SER A 20 -5.29 -5.91 17.43
N THR A 21 -5.67 -4.69 17.78
CA THR A 21 -5.37 -4.14 19.11
C THR A 21 -6.44 -4.64 20.08
N GLU A 22 -6.10 -5.69 20.84
CA GLU A 22 -6.99 -6.40 21.77
C GLU A 22 -7.55 -5.50 22.90
N GLU A 23 -7.02 -4.28 23.06
CA GLU A 23 -7.45 -3.30 24.08
C GLU A 23 -8.44 -2.23 23.56
N ALA A 24 -8.75 -2.21 22.26
CA ALA A 24 -9.67 -1.23 21.66
C ALA A 24 -11.13 -1.75 21.52
N ALA A 25 -11.41 -2.97 21.99
CA ALA A 25 -12.67 -3.66 21.75
C ALA A 25 -13.81 -3.28 22.71
N ALA A 26 -13.58 -2.46 23.76
CA ALA A 26 -14.58 -2.25 24.82
C ALA A 26 -15.29 -0.88 24.84
N VAL A 27 -14.86 0.13 24.07
CA VAL A 27 -15.50 1.48 24.13
C VAL A 27 -15.79 2.11 22.75
N THR A 28 -15.35 1.51 21.64
CA THR A 28 -15.36 2.21 20.34
C THR A 28 -16.09 1.47 19.22
N GLU A 29 -17.09 0.65 19.53
CA GLU A 29 -18.02 0.12 18.50
C GLU A 29 -18.85 1.23 17.81
N LYS A 30 -18.77 2.49 18.28
CA LYS A 30 -19.46 3.66 17.70
C LYS A 30 -18.60 4.59 16.83
N LEU A 31 -17.29 4.33 16.67
CA LEU A 31 -16.42 5.05 15.73
C LEU A 31 -15.49 4.06 15.03
N GLN A 32 -16.03 2.96 14.53
CA GLN A 32 -15.38 2.22 13.46
C GLN A 32 -15.33 3.16 12.24
N HIS A 33 -14.35 4.06 12.22
CA HIS A 33 -13.99 4.78 11.01
C HIS A 33 -13.60 3.69 10.02
N HIS A 34 -14.56 3.32 9.16
CA HIS A 34 -14.25 2.71 7.89
C HIS A 34 -13.41 3.74 7.15
N HIS A 35 -12.09 3.77 7.42
CA HIS A 35 -11.17 4.59 6.65
C HIS A 35 -11.41 4.22 5.20
N THR A 36 -11.80 5.22 4.43
CA THR A 36 -11.97 5.06 2.99
C THR A 36 -10.62 4.63 2.42
N GLY A 37 -10.64 3.87 1.32
CA GLY A 37 -9.41 3.41 0.66
C GLY A 37 -8.40 4.53 0.38
N TYR A 38 -8.91 5.74 0.13
CA TYR A 38 -8.11 6.93 -0.08
C TYR A 38 -7.40 7.43 1.20
N GLU A 39 -8.03 7.34 2.37
CA GLU A 39 -7.39 7.69 3.64
C GLU A 39 -6.24 6.72 3.96
N ILE A 40 -6.44 5.43 3.70
CA ILE A 40 -5.38 4.41 3.85
C ILE A 40 -4.20 4.74 2.93
N PHE A 41 -4.47 5.18 1.71
CA PHE A 41 -3.45 5.65 0.78
C PHE A 41 -2.73 6.91 1.28
N ALA A 42 -3.47 7.90 1.80
CA ALA A 42 -2.90 9.13 2.34
C ALA A 42 -1.97 8.84 3.54
N ASP A 43 -2.40 7.97 4.45
CA ASP A 43 -1.60 7.50 5.58
C ASP A 43 -0.35 6.75 5.10
N PHE A 44 -0.50 5.86 4.12
CA PHE A 44 0.65 5.17 3.51
C PHE A 44 1.69 6.17 2.98
N LYS A 45 1.25 7.21 2.26
CA LYS A 45 2.17 8.26 1.79
C LYS A 45 2.80 9.00 2.96
N ALA A 46 2.02 9.43 3.95
CA ALA A 46 2.50 10.18 5.08
C ALA A 46 3.58 9.42 5.86
N GLU A 47 3.34 8.15 6.22
CA GLU A 47 4.27 7.31 6.99
C GLU A 47 5.60 7.09 6.24
N ASN A 48 5.57 7.01 4.91
CA ASN A 48 6.78 6.80 4.09
C ASN A 48 7.45 8.11 3.64
N MET A 49 6.79 9.26 3.74
CA MET A 49 7.34 10.57 3.41
C MET A 49 8.04 11.25 4.59
N GLN A 50 7.77 10.83 5.83
CA GLN A 50 8.40 11.39 7.03
C GLN A 50 9.89 11.04 7.19
N HIS A 51 10.36 10.00 6.51
CA HIS A 51 11.70 9.44 6.68
C HIS A 51 12.58 9.64 5.44
N PHE A 52 13.28 10.77 5.39
CA PHE A 52 14.09 11.21 4.25
C PHE A 52 15.41 10.43 4.02
N TRP A 53 15.72 9.42 4.85
CA TRP A 53 16.96 8.65 4.71
C TRP A 53 16.99 7.81 3.43
N ASN A 54 15.83 7.55 2.80
CA ASN A 54 15.73 6.89 1.51
C ASN A 54 14.99 7.75 0.49
N LYS A 55 15.70 8.76 -0.04
CA LYS A 55 15.16 9.71 -1.02
C LYS A 55 14.49 9.02 -2.22
N LYS A 56 15.06 7.91 -2.72
CA LYS A 56 14.45 7.15 -3.83
C LYS A 56 13.06 6.65 -3.48
N VAL A 57 12.88 6.09 -2.27
CA VAL A 57 11.57 5.61 -1.81
C VAL A 57 10.62 6.79 -1.60
N THR A 58 11.09 7.89 -1.01
CA THR A 58 10.27 9.10 -0.85
C THR A 58 9.77 9.65 -2.18
N ASP A 59 10.66 9.79 -3.17
CA ASP A 59 10.34 10.25 -4.52
C ASP A 59 9.37 9.28 -5.22
N ALA A 60 9.60 7.96 -5.07
CA ALA A 60 8.71 6.95 -5.63
C ALA A 60 7.31 7.00 -4.99
N ILE A 61 7.21 7.18 -3.67
CA ILE A 61 5.94 7.31 -2.96
C ILE A 61 5.20 8.57 -3.42
N SER A 62 5.86 9.73 -3.50
CA SER A 62 5.21 10.98 -3.89
C SER A 62 4.57 10.89 -5.27
N GLU A 63 5.20 10.16 -6.19
CA GLU A 63 4.81 10.00 -7.59
C GLU A 63 3.82 8.85 -7.84
N THR A 64 3.29 8.23 -6.78
CA THR A 64 2.21 7.23 -6.90
C THR A 64 0.82 7.84 -6.76
N PHE A 65 -0.15 7.16 -7.38
CA PHE A 65 -1.56 7.51 -7.41
C PHE A 65 -2.42 6.37 -6.88
N PHE A 66 -3.50 6.72 -6.19
CA PHE A 66 -4.51 5.76 -5.74
C PHE A 66 -5.31 5.23 -6.94
N LEU A 67 -5.42 3.91 -7.06
CA LEU A 67 -6.31 3.27 -8.03
C LEU A 67 -7.54 2.66 -7.38
N GLY A 68 -7.41 2.13 -6.16
CA GLY A 68 -8.54 1.48 -5.50
C GLY A 68 -8.18 0.78 -4.19
N TRP A 69 -9.23 0.39 -3.49
CA TRP A 69 -9.19 -0.39 -2.27
C TRP A 69 -10.14 -1.57 -2.42
N ILE A 70 -9.57 -2.77 -2.46
CA ILE A 70 -10.29 -3.99 -2.82
C ILE A 70 -10.43 -4.86 -1.58
N ASP A 71 -11.66 -5.28 -1.33
CA ASP A 71 -12.04 -6.24 -0.28
C ASP A 71 -11.54 -5.88 1.12
N GLU A 72 -11.30 -4.60 1.40
CA GLU A 72 -10.71 -4.15 2.67
C GLU A 72 -9.29 -4.69 2.99
N HIS A 73 -8.57 -5.18 1.98
CA HIS A 73 -7.24 -5.76 2.17
C HIS A 73 -6.21 -5.30 1.14
N VAL A 74 -6.61 -4.92 -0.08
CA VAL A 74 -5.65 -4.64 -1.16
C VAL A 74 -5.69 -3.18 -1.55
N LEU A 75 -4.61 -2.46 -1.25
CA LEU A 75 -4.38 -1.10 -1.72
C LEU A 75 -3.72 -1.17 -3.09
N LEU A 76 -4.45 -0.73 -4.11
CA LEU A 76 -3.95 -0.69 -5.48
C LEU A 76 -3.46 0.72 -5.80
N ILE A 77 -2.20 0.83 -6.21
CA ILE A 77 -1.57 2.10 -6.59
C ILE A 77 -1.00 2.03 -8.00
N GLN A 78 -0.94 3.17 -8.68
CA GLN A 78 -0.28 3.33 -9.98
C GLN A 78 0.97 4.19 -9.84
N GLY A 79 1.95 3.95 -10.71
CA GLY A 79 3.14 4.79 -10.81
C GLY A 79 4.00 4.43 -12.02
N LYS A 80 5.11 5.16 -12.19
CA LYS A 80 6.13 4.83 -13.20
C LYS A 80 6.81 3.51 -12.85
N GLU A 81 7.24 2.75 -13.86
CA GLU A 81 7.81 1.42 -13.66
C GLU A 81 9.03 1.41 -12.71
N ASP A 82 9.94 2.38 -12.86
CA ASP A 82 11.11 2.54 -12.01
C ASP A 82 10.73 2.85 -10.55
N HIS A 83 9.70 3.68 -10.35
CA HIS A 83 9.21 4.01 -9.01
C HIS A 83 8.59 2.78 -8.34
N LEU A 84 7.78 2.01 -9.07
CA LEU A 84 7.19 0.79 -8.53
C LEU A 84 8.25 -0.25 -8.16
N GLU A 85 9.35 -0.31 -8.93
CA GLU A 85 10.48 -1.17 -8.62
C GLU A 85 11.16 -0.74 -7.31
N VAL A 86 11.40 0.57 -7.14
CA VAL A 86 11.94 1.14 -5.90
C VAL A 86 11.05 0.81 -4.70
N LEU A 87 9.72 0.85 -4.84
CA LEU A 87 8.80 0.48 -3.75
C LEU A 87 8.88 -1.01 -3.42
N ARG A 88 8.95 -1.88 -4.43
CA ARG A 88 9.10 -3.33 -4.23
C ARG A 88 10.41 -3.68 -3.53
N GLU A 89 11.51 -3.07 -3.95
CA GLU A 89 12.81 -3.22 -3.29
C GLU A 89 12.80 -2.64 -1.87
N GLY A 90 12.17 -1.48 -1.68
CA GLY A 90 11.96 -0.84 -0.38
C GLY A 90 11.25 -1.76 0.60
N TRP A 91 10.20 -2.47 0.16
CA TRP A 91 9.53 -3.48 0.98
C TRP A 91 10.46 -4.66 1.34
N THR A 92 11.16 -5.21 0.34
CA THR A 92 12.08 -6.34 0.55
C THR A 92 13.17 -6.00 1.57
N ARG A 93 13.64 -4.74 1.56
CA ARG A 93 14.64 -4.21 2.49
C ARG A 93 14.05 -3.67 3.80
N ARG A 94 12.75 -3.89 4.07
CA ARG A 94 12.02 -3.39 5.25
C ARG A 94 12.10 -1.86 5.44
N ALA A 95 12.25 -1.13 4.34
CA ALA A 95 12.29 0.33 4.32
C ALA A 95 10.88 0.96 4.23
N LEU A 96 9.89 0.22 3.70
CA LEU A 96 8.51 0.68 3.65
C LEU A 96 7.78 0.49 4.99
N LYS A 97 7.02 1.50 5.37
CA LYS A 97 6.13 1.51 6.53
C LYS A 97 4.69 1.21 6.10
N PRO A 98 3.95 0.41 6.87
CA PRO A 98 2.53 0.22 6.63
C PRO A 98 1.74 1.52 6.96
N PRO A 99 0.53 1.68 6.41
CA PRO A 99 -0.42 2.66 6.91
C PRO A 99 -0.81 2.35 8.37
N ARG A 100 -1.32 3.36 9.09
CA ARG A 100 -1.67 3.23 10.51
C ARG A 100 -2.74 2.16 10.73
N GLY A 101 -2.51 1.29 11.72
CA GLY A 101 -3.43 0.19 12.04
C GLY A 101 -3.37 -1.00 11.08
N PHE A 102 -2.41 -1.01 10.15
CA PHE A 102 -2.21 -2.11 9.21
C PHE A 102 -0.80 -2.70 9.27
N GLU A 103 -0.65 -3.90 8.74
CA GLU A 103 0.63 -4.52 8.38
C GLU A 103 0.65 -4.80 6.88
N ILE A 104 1.80 -4.58 6.23
CA ILE A 104 2.02 -5.04 4.86
C ILE A 104 2.37 -6.53 4.90
N LYS A 105 1.58 -7.38 4.24
CA LYS A 105 1.83 -8.82 4.11
C LYS A 105 2.66 -9.13 2.87
N CYS A 106 2.31 -8.52 1.74
CA CYS A 106 3.08 -8.62 0.52
C CYS A 106 2.81 -7.46 -0.42
N ILE A 107 3.71 -7.31 -1.39
CA ILE A 107 3.60 -6.33 -2.47
C ILE A 107 3.79 -7.08 -3.79
N VAL A 108 2.86 -6.92 -4.71
CA VAL A 108 2.85 -7.61 -6.01
C VAL A 108 2.77 -6.58 -7.13
N LYS A 109 3.74 -6.60 -8.04
CA LYS A 109 3.74 -5.78 -9.25
C LYS A 109 2.85 -6.46 -10.30
N GLN A 110 1.93 -5.71 -10.90
CA GLN A 110 1.10 -6.20 -11.99
C GLN A 110 1.81 -5.90 -13.32
N THR A 111 2.41 -6.92 -13.94
CA THR A 111 3.04 -6.83 -15.25
C THR A 111 2.35 -7.74 -16.26
N GLN A 112 2.15 -7.25 -17.48
CA GLN A 112 1.78 -8.08 -18.63
C GLN A 112 2.86 -9.16 -18.79
N GLN A 113 2.49 -10.44 -18.82
CA GLN A 113 3.34 -11.43 -19.47
C GLN A 113 3.21 -11.22 -20.98
N LYS A 114 4.32 -10.87 -21.63
CA LYS A 114 4.40 -10.85 -23.10
C LYS A 114 4.41 -12.25 -23.66
#